data_AF-E2SGL8-F1
#
_entry.id   AF-E2SGL8-F1
#
_cell.length_a   1.000
_cell.length_b   1.000
_cell.length_c   1.000
_cell.angle_alpha   90.00
_cell.angle_beta   90.00
_cell.angle_gamma   90.00
#
_symmetry.space_group_name_H-M   'P 1'
#
loop_
_entity.id
_entity.type
_entity.pdbx_description
1 polymer ?
#
loop_
_entity_poly.entity_id
_entity_poly.type
_entity_poly.pdbx_seq_one_letter_code
_entity_poly.pdbx_strand_id
1 'polypeptide(L)'
;MTNKELSTKIRKTLKESGYTSKDIKVSVRSSLYDTVAKITIHNPHINKNEIEKLLLTAYEEIDRDIVTGEILQGGNTMLFIDYEYGIFEEVALEWMATAKGLMQSKAEVTRIFDGLYLLDPDHCGALEIRQQDENTTCTYKVHSISHLCEFLYKFAEFKTITI
;
A
#
# COMPACT_ATOMS: atom_id res chain seq x y z
N MET A 1 7.76 6.73 -26.46
CA MET A 1 7.88 5.29 -26.11
C MET A 1 6.55 4.62 -26.40
N THR A 2 6.51 3.39 -26.92
CA THR A 2 5.22 2.69 -27.11
C THR A 2 4.78 1.98 -25.83
N ASN A 3 3.47 1.73 -25.66
CA ASN A 3 2.94 0.98 -24.51
C ASN A 3 3.61 -0.40 -24.34
N LYS A 4 3.95 -1.06 -25.46
CA LYS A 4 4.61 -2.36 -25.46
C LYS A 4 6.05 -2.27 -24.98
N GLU A 5 6.78 -1.24 -25.40
CA GLU A 5 8.14 -0.96 -24.93
C GLU A 5 8.14 -0.65 -23.44
N LEU A 6 7.25 0.22 -22.96
CA LEU A 6 7.14 0.57 -21.54
C LEU A 6 6.82 -0.66 -20.69
N SER A 7 5.82 -1.44 -21.08
CA SER A 7 5.46 -2.69 -20.38
C SER A 7 6.63 -3.67 -20.30
N THR A 8 7.42 -3.79 -21.38
CA THR A 8 8.59 -4.67 -21.43
C THR A 8 9.72 -4.16 -20.53
N LYS A 9 9.96 -2.84 -20.51
CA LYS A 9 10.96 -2.22 -19.61
C LYS A 9 10.60 -2.41 -18.15
N ILE A 10 9.36 -2.10 -17.75
CA ILE A 10 8.88 -2.29 -16.37
C ILE A 10 9.03 -3.75 -15.94
N ARG A 11 8.57 -4.70 -16.76
CA ARG A 11 8.70 -6.14 -16.47
C ARG A 11 10.16 -6.59 -16.35
N LYS A 12 11.04 -6.03 -17.17
CA LYS A 12 12.49 -6.33 -17.11
C LYS A 12 13.09 -5.85 -15.79
N THR A 13 12.82 -4.61 -15.39
CA THR A 13 13.32 -4.04 -14.13
C THR A 13 12.78 -4.77 -12.90
N LEU A 14 11.51 -5.15 -12.91
CA LEU A 14 10.93 -6.00 -11.86
C LEU A 14 11.63 -7.37 -11.78
N LYS A 15 11.90 -7.99 -12.93
CA LYS A 15 12.60 -9.28 -13.00
C LYS A 15 14.05 -9.18 -12.52
N GLU A 16 14.75 -8.12 -12.87
CA GLU A 16 16.12 -7.83 -12.41
C GLU A 16 16.18 -7.58 -10.90
N SER A 17 15.08 -7.08 -10.32
CA SER A 17 14.90 -6.90 -8.87
C SER A 17 14.40 -8.17 -8.16
N GLY A 18 14.26 -9.29 -8.87
CA GLY A 18 13.88 -10.59 -8.30
C GLY A 18 12.40 -10.94 -8.33
N TYR A 19 11.53 -10.07 -8.85
CA TYR A 19 10.08 -10.31 -8.89
C TYR A 19 9.66 -11.10 -10.14
N THR A 20 8.66 -11.96 -9.99
CA THR A 20 8.10 -12.72 -11.11
C THR A 20 6.74 -12.19 -11.54
N SER A 21 6.27 -12.64 -12.70
CA SER A 21 4.91 -12.30 -13.18
C SER A 21 3.78 -12.90 -12.35
N LYS A 22 4.09 -13.87 -11.48
CA LYS A 22 3.13 -14.41 -10.49
C LYS A 22 2.99 -13.47 -9.30
N ASP A 23 4.08 -12.79 -8.95
CA ASP A 23 4.09 -11.84 -7.84
C ASP A 23 3.52 -10.49 -8.23
N ILE A 24 3.80 -10.03 -9.46
CA ILE A 24 3.43 -8.69 -9.92
C ILE A 24 2.96 -8.74 -11.37
N LYS A 25 1.77 -8.22 -11.63
CA LYS A 25 1.18 -8.06 -12.95
C LYS A 25 1.33 -6.63 -13.45
N VAL A 26 1.80 -6.47 -14.69
CA VAL A 26 1.98 -5.16 -15.33
C VAL A 26 1.05 -5.04 -16.54
N SER A 27 0.24 -3.99 -16.56
CA SER A 27 -0.67 -3.64 -17.65
C SER A 27 -0.44 -2.19 -18.07
N VAL A 28 -0.15 -1.94 -19.34
CA VAL A 28 0.04 -0.58 -19.87
C VAL A 28 -0.98 -0.33 -20.96
N ARG A 29 -1.67 0.81 -20.87
CA ARG A 29 -2.68 1.24 -21.84
C ARG A 29 -2.59 2.73 -22.10
N SER A 30 -3.07 3.16 -23.26
CA SER A 30 -3.27 4.58 -23.55
C SER A 30 -4.53 5.06 -22.84
N SER A 31 -4.49 6.30 -22.35
CA SER A 31 -5.60 7.02 -21.72
C SER A 31 -5.69 8.39 -22.37
N LEU A 32 -6.53 8.52 -23.40
CA LEU A 32 -6.59 9.72 -24.25
C LEU A 32 -5.20 10.07 -24.81
N TYR A 33 -4.62 11.18 -24.35
CA TYR A 33 -3.32 11.69 -24.76
C TYR A 33 -2.16 11.23 -23.87
N ASP A 34 -2.46 10.43 -22.83
CA ASP A 34 -1.51 9.98 -21.82
C ASP A 34 -1.33 8.45 -21.86
N THR A 35 -0.33 7.97 -21.14
CA THR A 35 -0.04 6.55 -20.92
C THR A 35 -0.28 6.21 -19.47
N VAL A 36 -0.96 5.09 -19.23
CA VAL A 36 -1.25 4.58 -17.89
C VAL A 36 -0.66 3.19 -17.74
N ALA A 37 0.23 3.04 -16.75
CA ALA A 37 0.77 1.76 -16.33
C ALA A 37 0.13 1.37 -14.99
N LYS A 38 -0.65 0.27 -15.00
CA LYS A 38 -1.18 -0.37 -13.79
C LYS A 38 -0.30 -1.55 -13.40
N ILE A 39 0.25 -1.49 -12.20
CA ILE A 39 1.07 -2.51 -11.56
C ILE A 39 0.25 -3.09 -10.41
N THR A 40 -0.06 -4.38 -10.47
CA THR A 40 -0.86 -5.07 -9.45
C THR A 40 0.01 -6.09 -8.73
N ILE A 41 0.16 -5.94 -7.42
CA ILE A 41 0.92 -6.84 -6.56
C ILE A 41 0.01 -7.98 -6.10
N HIS A 42 0.38 -9.20 -6.47
CA HIS A 42 -0.33 -10.46 -6.22
C HIS A 42 0.30 -11.29 -5.09
N ASN A 43 1.47 -10.89 -4.59
CA ASN A 43 2.11 -11.52 -3.44
C ASN A 43 1.99 -10.62 -2.18
N PRO A 44 1.30 -11.06 -1.11
CA PRO A 44 1.08 -10.25 0.09
C PRO A 44 2.38 -9.94 0.86
N HIS A 45 3.46 -10.67 0.62
CA HIS A 45 4.76 -10.49 1.29
C HIS A 45 5.67 -9.46 0.60
N ILE A 46 5.21 -8.84 -0.49
CA ILE A 46 5.97 -7.80 -1.18
C ILE A 46 5.63 -6.43 -0.59
N ASN A 47 6.65 -5.65 -0.27
CA ASN A 47 6.49 -4.27 0.20
C ASN A 47 6.21 -3.31 -0.97
N LYS A 48 5.00 -2.76 -1.05
CA LYS A 48 4.58 -1.81 -2.09
C LYS A 48 5.52 -0.60 -2.18
N ASN A 49 5.99 -0.09 -1.05
CA ASN A 49 6.86 1.10 -1.02
C ASN A 49 8.20 0.86 -1.76
N GLU A 50 8.71 -0.38 -1.77
CA GLU A 50 9.92 -0.72 -2.52
C GLU A 50 9.65 -0.72 -4.02
N ILE A 51 8.49 -1.23 -4.44
CA ILE A 51 8.05 -1.22 -5.84
C ILE A 51 7.81 0.22 -6.32
N GLU A 52 7.18 1.06 -5.49
CA GLU A 52 6.99 2.48 -5.78
C GLU A 52 8.32 3.21 -5.97
N LYS A 53 9.25 3.06 -5.02
CA LYS A 53 10.59 3.65 -5.13
C LYS A 53 11.33 3.18 -6.39
N LEU A 54 11.22 1.90 -6.74
CA LEU A 54 11.87 1.34 -7.90
C LEU A 54 11.30 1.87 -9.22
N LEU A 55 9.97 1.99 -9.33
CA LEU A 55 9.29 2.25 -10.59
C LEU A 55 8.95 3.71 -10.83
N LEU A 56 8.48 4.45 -9.81
CA LEU A 56 8.05 5.84 -9.97
C LEU A 56 9.22 6.71 -10.45
N THR A 57 10.38 6.60 -9.80
CA THR A 57 11.57 7.37 -10.17
C THR A 57 12.10 7.07 -11.58
N ALA A 58 11.83 5.87 -12.10
CA ALA A 58 12.37 5.42 -13.39
C ALA A 58 11.44 5.66 -14.58
N TYR A 59 10.12 5.75 -14.36
CA TYR A 59 9.13 5.69 -15.44
C TYR A 59 7.98 6.69 -15.34
N GLU A 60 7.76 7.29 -14.17
CA GLU A 60 6.70 8.28 -14.04
C GLU A 60 7.14 9.62 -14.64
N GLU A 61 6.32 10.14 -15.55
CA GLU A 61 6.52 11.41 -16.22
C GLU A 61 5.20 12.17 -16.16
N ILE A 62 5.09 13.15 -15.27
CA ILE A 62 3.88 13.97 -15.09
C ILE A 62 4.27 15.44 -15.23
N ASP A 63 3.71 16.10 -16.24
CA ASP A 63 3.85 17.54 -16.42
C ASP A 63 2.76 18.29 -15.64
N ARG A 64 3.15 19.36 -14.97
CA ARG A 64 2.26 20.12 -14.08
C ARG A 64 2.45 21.60 -14.30
N ASP A 65 1.34 22.33 -14.28
CA ASP A 65 1.38 23.79 -14.29
C ASP A 65 2.10 24.29 -13.03
N ILE A 66 3.05 25.20 -13.22
CA ILE A 66 3.89 25.70 -12.13
C ILE A 66 3.14 26.62 -11.15
N VAL A 67 2.01 27.19 -11.57
CA VAL A 67 1.23 28.14 -10.77
C VAL A 67 0.09 27.44 -10.04
N THR A 68 -0.67 26.59 -10.72
CA THR A 68 -1.85 25.92 -10.17
C THR A 68 -1.56 24.52 -9.64
N GLY A 69 -0.50 23.86 -10.11
CA GLY A 69 -0.19 22.46 -9.81
C GLY A 69 -1.08 21.45 -10.53
N GLU A 70 -1.95 21.92 -11.44
CA GLU A 70 -2.79 21.05 -12.26
C GLU A 70 -1.94 20.20 -13.21
N ILE A 71 -2.35 18.94 -13.41
CA ILE A 71 -1.70 18.06 -14.38
C ILE A 71 -2.04 18.55 -15.78
N LEU A 72 -1.00 18.89 -16.55
CA LEU A 72 -1.14 19.30 -17.94
C LEU A 72 -1.41 18.06 -18.80
N GLN A 73 -2.46 18.10 -19.61
CA GLN A 73 -2.80 16.95 -20.46
C GLN A 73 -1.81 16.79 -21.61
N GLY A 74 -1.49 15.53 -21.92
CA GLY A 74 -0.75 15.14 -23.11
C GLY A 74 0.68 14.75 -22.81
N GLY A 75 1.00 13.50 -23.13
CA GLY A 75 2.36 12.96 -23.01
C GLY A 75 2.73 12.45 -21.63
N ASN A 76 1.82 12.46 -20.65
CA ASN A 76 2.14 11.94 -19.33
C ASN A 76 2.25 10.42 -19.32
N THR A 77 3.09 9.88 -18.44
CA THR A 77 3.14 8.48 -18.07
C THR A 77 2.81 8.35 -16.58
N MET A 78 1.59 7.90 -16.27
CA MET A 78 1.11 7.72 -14.91
C MET A 78 1.25 6.26 -14.47
N LEU A 79 1.82 6.04 -13.29
CA LEU A 79 1.95 4.71 -12.69
C LEU A 79 0.97 4.56 -11.53
N PHE A 80 0.22 3.46 -11.53
CA PHE A 80 -0.67 3.07 -10.44
C PHE A 80 -0.20 1.73 -9.91
N ILE A 81 0.36 1.73 -8.69
CA ILE A 81 0.93 0.56 -8.04
C ILE A 81 0.04 0.24 -6.86
N ASP A 82 -0.67 -0.88 -6.92
CA ASP A 82 -1.58 -1.29 -5.85
C ASP A 82 -1.55 -2.81 -5.65
N TYR A 83 -1.92 -3.22 -4.45
CA TYR A 83 -2.21 -4.62 -4.17
C TYR A 83 -3.46 -5.09 -4.90
N GLU A 84 -3.52 -6.39 -5.18
CA GLU A 84 -4.78 -7.03 -5.51
C GLU A 84 -5.77 -6.93 -4.34
N TYR A 85 -7.04 -6.72 -4.66
CA TYR A 85 -8.10 -6.63 -3.66
C TYR A 85 -8.18 -7.93 -2.85
N GLY A 86 -8.22 -7.82 -1.52
CA GLY A 86 -8.35 -8.97 -0.61
C GLY A 86 -7.06 -9.79 -0.43
N ILE A 87 -5.92 -9.35 -0.98
CA ILE A 87 -4.67 -10.12 -0.94
C ILE A 87 -4.19 -10.48 0.48
N PHE A 88 -4.54 -9.64 1.46
CA PHE A 88 -4.12 -9.82 2.84
C PHE A 88 -5.08 -10.68 3.65
N GLU A 89 -6.27 -11.02 3.13
CA GLU A 89 -7.33 -11.67 3.89
C GLU A 89 -6.84 -13.00 4.51
N GLU A 90 -6.19 -13.86 3.72
CA GLU A 90 -5.74 -15.17 4.18
C GLU A 90 -4.58 -15.08 5.18
N VAL A 91 -3.56 -14.29 4.87
CA VAL A 91 -2.36 -14.14 5.72
C VAL A 91 -2.67 -13.40 7.03
N ALA A 92 -3.66 -12.52 7.02
CA ALA A 92 -4.07 -11.79 8.21
C ALA A 92 -4.86 -12.66 9.20
N LEU A 93 -5.41 -13.83 8.79
CA LEU A 93 -6.19 -14.69 9.67
C LEU A 93 -5.41 -15.19 10.89
N GLU A 94 -4.09 -15.32 10.78
CA GLU A 94 -3.21 -15.69 11.90
C GLU A 94 -3.33 -14.72 13.08
N TRP A 95 -3.66 -13.45 12.79
CA TRP A 95 -3.82 -12.39 13.78
C TRP A 95 -5.21 -12.32 14.40
N MET A 96 -6.15 -13.17 13.97
CA MET A 96 -7.54 -13.15 14.42
C MET A 96 -7.68 -13.29 15.94
N ALA A 97 -6.92 -14.18 16.58
CA ALA A 97 -6.98 -14.37 18.02
C ALA A 97 -6.52 -13.12 18.78
N THR A 98 -5.41 -12.52 18.34
CA THR A 98 -4.87 -11.28 18.90
C THR A 98 -5.84 -10.12 18.72
N ALA A 99 -6.38 -9.95 17.51
CA ALA A 99 -7.36 -8.90 17.19
C ALA A 99 -8.62 -9.01 18.06
N LYS A 100 -9.15 -10.23 18.27
CA LYS A 100 -10.29 -10.46 19.18
C LYS A 100 -9.99 -10.02 20.60
N GLY A 101 -8.82 -10.37 21.12
CA GLY A 101 -8.39 -9.98 22.47
C GLY A 101 -8.27 -8.47 22.61
N LEU A 102 -7.71 -7.80 21.60
CA LEU A 102 -7.54 -6.35 21.57
C LEU A 102 -8.89 -5.61 21.54
N MET A 103 -9.85 -6.06 20.72
CA MET A 103 -11.18 -5.43 20.62
C MET A 103 -12.02 -5.61 21.89
N GLN A 104 -11.69 -6.58 22.75
CA GLN A 104 -12.35 -6.78 24.04
C GLN A 104 -11.69 -6.00 25.19
N SER A 105 -10.52 -5.41 24.94
CA SER A 105 -9.83 -4.57 25.91
C SER A 105 -10.68 -3.34 26.23
N LYS A 106 -10.67 -2.95 27.51
CA LYS A 106 -11.31 -1.70 27.98
C LYS A 106 -10.31 -0.56 28.14
N ALA A 107 -9.04 -0.80 27.81
CA ALA A 107 -8.02 0.22 27.90
C ALA A 107 -8.21 1.24 26.78
N GLU A 108 -8.17 2.52 27.12
CA GLU A 108 -8.22 3.63 26.15
C GLU A 108 -7.04 3.55 25.16
N VAL A 109 -5.87 3.11 25.64
CA VAL A 109 -4.67 2.91 24.83
C VAL A 109 -4.07 1.54 25.13
N THR A 110 -3.95 0.72 24.10
CA THR A 110 -3.28 -0.58 24.16
C THR A 110 -2.09 -0.58 23.23
N ARG A 111 -0.87 -0.72 23.78
CA ARG A 111 0.34 -0.92 22.96
C ARG A 111 0.35 -2.36 22.44
N ILE A 112 0.37 -2.52 21.11
CA ILE A 112 0.39 -3.83 20.45
C ILE A 112 1.84 -4.24 20.18
N PHE A 113 2.60 -3.35 19.54
CA PHE A 113 4.03 -3.50 19.27
C PHE A 113 4.77 -2.24 19.68
N ASP A 114 6.10 -2.26 19.58
CA ASP A 114 6.84 -1.01 19.60
C ASP A 114 6.47 -0.15 18.38
N GLY A 115 5.98 1.07 18.62
CA GLY A 115 5.50 1.97 17.58
C GLY A 115 4.08 1.70 17.04
N LEU A 116 3.33 0.71 17.56
CA LEU A 116 1.94 0.44 17.14
C LEU A 116 0.98 0.35 18.34
N TYR A 117 -0.10 1.13 18.28
CA TYR A 117 -1.06 1.31 19.34
C TYR A 117 -2.49 1.15 18.83
N LEU A 118 -3.34 0.50 19.62
CA LEU A 118 -4.79 0.53 19.47
C LEU A 118 -5.36 1.54 20.46
N LEU A 119 -6.26 2.38 19.99
CA LEU A 119 -6.88 3.46 20.73
C LEU A 119 -8.40 3.28 20.73
N ASP A 120 -9.02 3.57 21.86
CA ASP A 120 -10.47 3.69 22.02
C ASP A 120 -10.76 5.06 22.65
N PRO A 121 -10.57 6.16 21.91
CA PRO A 121 -10.47 7.51 22.46
C PRO A 121 -11.75 7.98 23.20
N ASP A 122 -12.91 7.44 22.83
CA ASP A 122 -14.20 7.86 23.37
C ASP A 122 -14.89 6.75 24.18
N HIS A 123 -14.25 5.59 24.35
CA HIS A 123 -14.88 4.37 24.90
C HIS A 123 -16.21 3.99 24.23
N CYS A 124 -16.40 4.44 22.99
CA CYS A 124 -17.63 4.28 22.23
C CYS A 124 -17.55 3.10 21.25
N GLY A 125 -16.41 2.39 21.23
CA GLY A 125 -16.14 1.30 20.31
C GLY A 125 -15.62 1.75 18.94
N ALA A 126 -15.40 3.05 18.74
CA ALA A 126 -14.74 3.59 17.56
C ALA A 126 -13.22 3.43 17.69
N LEU A 127 -12.76 2.20 17.46
CA LEU A 127 -11.34 1.86 17.58
C LEU A 127 -10.50 2.53 16.49
N GLU A 128 -9.33 3.01 16.87
CA GLU A 128 -8.33 3.56 15.96
C GLU A 128 -7.00 2.84 16.14
N ILE A 129 -6.31 2.57 15.04
CA ILE A 129 -4.94 2.07 15.05
C ILE A 129 -4.00 3.21 14.72
N ARG A 130 -3.00 3.40 15.57
CA ARG A 130 -1.98 4.44 15.40
C ARG A 130 -0.61 3.80 15.29
N GLN A 131 0.08 4.08 14.19
CA GLN A 131 1.52 3.92 14.12
C GLN A 131 2.17 5.25 14.50
N GLN A 132 3.09 5.21 15.44
CA GLN A 132 3.85 6.37 15.89
C GLN A 132 5.28 5.94 16.20
N ASP A 133 6.19 6.27 15.29
CA ASP A 133 7.63 6.09 15.42
C ASP A 133 8.37 7.42 15.16
N GLU A 134 9.70 7.43 15.22
CA GLU A 134 10.51 8.63 15.02
C GLU A 134 10.31 9.29 13.64
N ASN A 135 9.90 8.51 12.63
CA ASN A 135 9.84 8.94 11.23
C ASN A 135 8.41 9.05 10.70
N THR A 136 7.44 8.36 11.32
CA THR A 136 6.09 8.17 10.79
C THR A 136 5.06 8.32 11.90
N THR A 137 4.02 9.11 11.64
CA THR A 137 2.81 9.13 12.46
C THR A 137 1.60 9.04 11.55
N CYS A 138 0.81 7.99 11.72
CA CYS A 138 -0.45 7.82 11.00
C CYS A 138 -1.50 7.18 11.91
N THR A 139 -2.77 7.44 11.62
CA THR A 139 -3.90 6.90 12.40
C THR A 139 -5.02 6.53 11.44
N TYR A 140 -5.58 5.34 11.62
CA TYR A 140 -6.68 4.82 10.83
C TYR A 140 -7.81 4.32 11.73
N LYS A 141 -9.05 4.48 11.26
CA LYS A 141 -10.21 3.89 11.94
C LYS A 141 -10.28 2.40 11.66
N VAL A 142 -10.55 1.62 12.69
CA VAL A 142 -10.76 0.18 12.60
C VAL A 142 -12.25 -0.07 12.47
N HIS A 143 -12.66 -0.61 11.33
CA HIS A 143 -14.08 -0.81 10.98
C HIS A 143 -14.55 -2.24 11.25
N SER A 144 -13.63 -3.19 11.31
CA SER A 144 -13.92 -4.60 11.50
C SER A 144 -12.72 -5.32 12.09
N ILE A 145 -12.95 -6.54 12.57
CA ILE A 145 -11.86 -7.37 13.05
C ILE A 145 -10.88 -7.75 11.94
N SER A 146 -11.37 -8.04 10.73
CA SER A 146 -10.51 -8.33 9.58
C SER A 146 -9.62 -7.13 9.25
N HIS A 147 -10.16 -5.91 9.32
CA HIS A 147 -9.38 -4.70 9.10
C HIS A 147 -8.26 -4.54 10.15
N LEU A 148 -8.53 -4.87 11.42
CA LEU A 148 -7.49 -4.90 12.46
C LEU A 148 -6.44 -5.98 12.17
N CYS A 149 -6.86 -7.18 11.79
CA CYS A 149 -5.93 -8.26 11.43
C CYS A 149 -4.99 -7.85 10.30
N GLU A 150 -5.49 -7.18 9.26
CA GLU A 150 -4.67 -6.67 8.16
C GLU A 150 -3.62 -5.68 8.66
N PHE A 151 -3.99 -4.72 9.52
CA PHE A 151 -3.01 -3.79 10.08
C PHE A 151 -1.94 -4.48 10.94
N LEU A 152 -2.35 -5.48 11.73
CA LEU A 152 -1.41 -6.28 12.52
C LEU A 152 -0.41 -7.02 11.62
N TYR A 153 -0.92 -7.67 10.56
CA TYR A 153 -0.08 -8.33 9.56
C TYR A 153 0.87 -7.35 8.89
N LYS A 154 0.36 -6.24 8.34
CA LYS A 154 1.16 -5.23 7.64
C LYS A 154 2.28 -4.69 8.52
N PHE A 155 1.97 -4.35 9.78
CA PHE A 155 2.99 -3.87 10.70
C PHE A 155 4.00 -4.96 11.08
N ALA A 156 3.55 -6.19 11.32
CA ALA A 156 4.45 -7.28 11.67
C ALA A 156 5.45 -7.58 10.54
N GLU A 157 4.96 -7.66 9.31
CA GLU A 157 5.72 -7.99 8.10
C GLU A 157 6.59 -6.82 7.63
N PHE A 158 6.02 -5.61 7.52
CA PHE A 158 6.68 -4.48 6.85
C PHE A 158 7.13 -3.36 7.78
N LYS A 159 6.82 -3.45 9.08
CA LYS A 159 7.04 -2.38 10.07
C LYS A 159 6.30 -1.08 9.74
N THR A 160 5.26 -1.16 8.90
CA THR A 160 4.38 -0.04 8.59
C THR A 160 2.97 -0.51 8.28
N ILE A 161 1.98 0.31 8.62
CA ILE A 161 0.57 0.09 8.26
C ILE A 161 0.13 0.84 6.99
N THR A 162 1.01 1.66 6.40
CA THR A 162 0.69 2.56 5.28
C THR A 162 0.99 1.96 3.91
N ILE A 163 1.02 0.63 3.80
CA ILE A 163 1.23 -0.07 2.52
C ILE A 163 -0.08 -0.42 1.83
#